data_AF-A0A940T7A8-F1
#
_entry.id   AF-A0A940T7A8-F1
#
_cell.length_a   1.000
_cell.length_b   1.000
_cell.length_c   1.000
_cell.angle_alpha   90.00
_cell.angle_beta   90.00
_cell.angle_gamma   90.00
#
_symmetry.space_group_name_H-M   'P 1'
#
loop_
_entity.id
_entity.type
_entity.pdbx_description
1 polymer ?
#
loop_
_entity_poly.entity_id
_entity_poly.type
_entity_poly.pdbx_seq_one_letter_code
_entity_poly.pdbx_strand_id
1 'polypeptide(L)'
;MKEYLPSSDEEWSFKFDVKSTAVAYDRTFTVGQKSTVCLPFALTEDEVTDAGTFYELKSVDGTKLNFESVTTTEAYKPYMFKAKTASPFASLTGKTIVASSGATTSYPVGSYTFQGTLAHQTVPSGVYGWNSTNGEFLKTNTADVTIDAFRAYITGGAGARLEVSFDDDELTAIQTVKATEAVQDDVMYNLQGQRVGADHKGLVIKNGKKYIIK
;
A
#
# COMPACT_ATOMS: atom_id res chain seq x y z
N MET A 1 -20.45 -45.48 -31.97
CA MET A 1 -19.37 -45.01 -31.08
C MET A 1 -19.67 -43.53 -30.86
N LYS A 2 -20.14 -43.13 -29.67
CA LYS A 2 -20.56 -41.73 -29.43
C LYS A 2 -19.29 -40.88 -29.31
N GLU A 3 -19.12 -39.92 -30.21
CA GLU A 3 -18.15 -38.84 -30.05
C GLU A 3 -18.52 -38.03 -28.81
N TYR A 4 -17.58 -37.96 -27.87
CA TYR A 4 -17.67 -37.12 -26.70
C TYR A 4 -17.03 -35.78 -27.07
N LEU A 5 -17.85 -34.77 -27.37
CA LEU A 5 -17.37 -33.39 -27.46
C LEU A 5 -17.07 -32.90 -26.04
N PRO A 6 -15.87 -32.38 -25.74
CA PRO A 6 -15.61 -31.78 -24.44
C PRO A 6 -16.50 -30.55 -24.23
N SER A 7 -17.13 -30.49 -23.06
CA SER A 7 -17.96 -29.38 -22.61
C SER A 7 -17.15 -28.09 -22.52
N SER A 8 -17.69 -27.02 -23.08
CA SER A 8 -17.17 -25.65 -22.97
C SER A 8 -17.25 -25.20 -21.51
N ASP A 9 -16.14 -25.28 -20.78
CA ASP A 9 -15.83 -24.48 -19.57
C ASP A 9 -14.37 -24.68 -19.12
N GLU A 10 -13.44 -24.93 -20.05
CA GLU A 10 -12.00 -24.86 -19.72
C GLU A 10 -11.56 -23.40 -19.81
N GLU A 11 -11.54 -22.72 -18.66
CA GLU A 11 -10.79 -21.49 -18.47
C GLU A 11 -9.37 -21.68 -19.04
N TRP A 12 -9.02 -20.88 -20.04
CA TRP A 12 -7.69 -20.80 -20.63
C TRP A 12 -6.69 -20.26 -19.59
N SER A 13 -6.28 -21.12 -18.65
CA SER A 13 -5.15 -20.83 -17.79
C SER A 13 -3.87 -21.16 -18.56
N PHE A 14 -2.99 -20.18 -18.71
CA PHE A 14 -1.62 -20.43 -19.17
C PHE A 14 -0.95 -21.39 -18.18
N LYS A 15 -0.64 -22.61 -18.59
CA LYS A 15 0.02 -23.64 -17.76
C LYS A 15 1.53 -23.75 -18.02
N PHE A 16 2.09 -22.89 -18.86
CA PHE A 16 3.50 -22.92 -19.25
C PHE A 16 4.09 -21.51 -19.19
N ASP A 17 5.30 -21.41 -18.64
CA ASP A 17 6.06 -20.16 -18.66
C ASP A 17 6.40 -19.78 -20.10
N VAL A 18 6.27 -18.49 -20.41
CA VAL A 18 6.56 -17.96 -21.74
C VAL A 18 7.85 -17.16 -21.70
N LYS A 19 8.88 -17.63 -22.43
CA LYS A 19 10.05 -16.81 -22.70
C LYS A 19 9.72 -15.82 -23.81
N SER A 20 9.72 -14.54 -23.49
CA SER A 20 9.51 -13.48 -24.47
C SER A 20 10.82 -12.81 -24.85
N THR A 21 10.99 -12.52 -26.13
CA THR A 21 12.10 -11.69 -26.63
C THR A 21 11.96 -10.25 -26.16
N ALA A 22 10.73 -9.74 -26.04
CA ALA A 22 10.42 -8.40 -25.56
C ALA A 22 9.17 -8.40 -24.67
N VAL A 23 9.21 -7.65 -23.58
CA VAL A 23 8.07 -7.39 -22.69
C VAL A 23 7.97 -5.89 -22.48
N ALA A 24 6.75 -5.38 -22.59
CA ALA A 24 6.43 -4.00 -22.26
C ALA A 24 5.33 -3.99 -21.21
N TYR A 25 5.55 -3.21 -20.15
CA TYR A 25 4.49 -2.76 -19.24
C TYR A 25 4.37 -1.25 -19.37
N ASP A 26 3.28 -0.81 -19.98
CA ASP A 26 3.04 0.56 -20.46
C ASP A 26 2.50 1.51 -19.39
N ARG A 27 2.32 1.01 -18.15
CA ARG A 27 1.97 1.85 -17.02
C ARG A 27 3.00 2.96 -16.85
N THR A 28 2.50 4.20 -16.83
CA THR A 28 3.29 5.38 -16.52
C THR A 28 3.34 5.60 -15.00
N PHE A 29 4.51 5.99 -14.50
CA PHE A 29 4.79 6.28 -13.10
C PHE A 29 5.18 7.75 -12.92
N THR A 30 4.82 8.33 -11.79
CA THR A 30 5.36 9.62 -11.37
C THR A 30 6.77 9.41 -10.84
N VAL A 31 7.76 9.99 -11.52
CA VAL A 31 9.18 9.84 -11.16
C VAL A 31 9.43 10.28 -9.71
N GLY A 32 10.18 9.47 -8.95
CA GLY A 32 10.51 9.72 -7.56
C GLY A 32 9.36 9.50 -6.56
N GLN A 33 8.13 9.31 -7.02
CA GLN A 33 6.99 8.99 -6.17
C GLN A 33 6.86 7.47 -5.99
N LYS A 34 6.67 7.04 -4.75
CA LYS A 34 6.46 5.62 -4.42
C LYS A 34 5.09 5.15 -4.92
N SER A 35 5.01 3.90 -5.36
CA SER A 35 3.82 3.20 -5.85
C SER A 35 3.94 1.69 -5.58
N THR A 36 2.92 0.89 -5.90
CA THR A 36 2.99 -0.57 -5.83
C THR A 36 3.11 -1.23 -7.21
N VAL A 37 3.83 -2.34 -7.27
CA VAL A 37 3.99 -3.20 -8.45
C VAL A 37 3.98 -4.67 -8.07
N CYS A 38 3.52 -5.53 -8.97
CA CYS A 38 3.57 -7.00 -8.87
C CYS A 38 3.78 -7.55 -10.29
N LEU A 39 5.04 -7.68 -10.72
CA LEU A 39 5.38 -7.98 -12.11
C LEU A 39 5.31 -9.48 -12.40
N PRO A 40 4.86 -9.92 -13.58
CA PRO A 40 4.79 -11.35 -13.94
C PRO A 40 6.17 -11.97 -14.29
N PHE A 41 7.26 -11.28 -13.98
CA PHE A 41 8.64 -11.69 -14.27
C PHE A 41 9.59 -11.10 -13.22
N ALA A 42 10.76 -11.72 -13.09
CA ALA A 42 11.86 -11.23 -12.27
C ALA A 42 12.67 -10.14 -13.00
N LEU A 43 13.20 -9.19 -12.23
CA LEU A 43 14.22 -8.22 -12.66
C LEU A 43 15.58 -8.58 -12.05
N THR A 44 16.63 -8.48 -12.85
CA THR A 44 18.03 -8.57 -12.43
C THR A 44 18.47 -7.29 -11.71
N GLU A 45 19.69 -7.30 -11.17
CA GLU A 45 20.29 -6.16 -10.49
C GLU A 45 20.45 -4.93 -11.38
N ASP A 46 20.92 -5.11 -12.61
CA ASP A 46 21.05 -4.04 -13.59
C ASP A 46 19.69 -3.41 -13.91
N GLU A 47 18.67 -4.25 -14.13
CA GLU A 47 17.33 -3.78 -14.51
C GLU A 47 16.60 -3.10 -13.35
N VAL A 48 16.82 -3.56 -12.11
CA VAL A 48 16.36 -2.85 -10.92
C VAL A 48 17.02 -1.47 -10.87
N THR A 49 18.34 -1.41 -10.99
CA THR A 49 19.12 -0.16 -10.97
C THR A 49 18.68 0.85 -12.04
N ASP A 50 18.30 0.36 -13.22
CA ASP A 50 17.77 1.17 -14.31
C ASP A 50 16.33 1.61 -14.10
N ALA A 51 15.48 0.75 -13.53
CA ALA A 51 14.07 1.03 -13.29
C ALA A 51 13.84 1.99 -12.10
N GLY A 52 14.60 1.85 -11.03
CA GLY A 52 14.46 2.61 -9.79
C GLY A 52 14.65 1.74 -8.54
N THR A 53 14.04 2.14 -7.42
CA THR A 53 14.20 1.39 -6.16
C THR A 53 12.97 0.54 -5.89
N PHE A 54 13.18 -0.74 -5.61
CA PHE A 54 12.15 -1.67 -5.18
C PHE A 54 12.34 -1.99 -3.71
N TYR A 55 11.23 -2.11 -2.98
CA TYR A 55 11.24 -2.42 -1.57
C TYR A 55 10.31 -3.59 -1.24
N GLU A 56 10.84 -4.57 -0.53
CA GLU A 56 10.12 -5.73 0.00
C GLU A 56 9.60 -5.41 1.40
N LEU A 57 8.37 -5.82 1.71
CA LEU A 57 7.87 -5.77 3.09
C LEU A 57 8.63 -6.82 3.91
N LYS A 58 9.57 -6.39 4.74
CA LYS A 58 10.44 -7.29 5.52
C LYS A 58 9.89 -7.64 6.88
N SER A 59 9.28 -6.66 7.54
CA SER A 59 8.72 -6.88 8.87
C SER A 59 7.55 -5.95 9.16
N VAL A 60 6.84 -6.28 10.24
CA VAL A 60 5.74 -5.51 10.78
C VAL A 60 5.97 -5.35 12.27
N ASP A 61 5.84 -4.12 12.76
CA ASP A 61 5.81 -3.78 14.19
C ASP A 61 4.49 -3.08 14.52
N GLY A 62 3.54 -3.82 15.11
CA GLY A 62 2.18 -3.32 15.37
C GLY A 62 1.43 -2.93 14.08
N THR A 63 1.31 -1.62 13.82
CA THR A 63 0.71 -1.05 12.60
C THR A 63 1.73 -0.44 11.64
N LYS A 64 3.03 -0.56 11.96
CA LYS A 64 4.13 -0.06 11.14
C LYS A 64 4.67 -1.16 10.24
N LEU A 65 4.72 -0.86 8.94
CA LEU A 65 5.27 -1.73 7.90
C LEU A 65 6.70 -1.29 7.58
N ASN A 66 7.65 -2.19 7.75
CA ASN A 66 9.06 -1.90 7.47
C ASN A 66 9.43 -2.52 6.12
N PHE A 67 9.71 -1.65 5.15
CA PHE A 67 10.15 -2.01 3.81
C PHE A 67 11.67 -1.87 3.70
N GLU A 68 12.33 -2.83 3.08
CA GLU A 68 13.77 -2.76 2.77
C GLU A 68 13.99 -2.87 1.28
N SER A 69 14.98 -2.14 0.79
CA SER A 69 15.38 -2.15 -0.61
C SER A 69 15.91 -3.51 -1.04
N VAL A 70 15.63 -3.88 -2.29
CA VAL A 70 16.11 -5.12 -2.90
C VAL A 70 16.84 -4.83 -4.19
N THR A 71 17.85 -5.65 -4.49
CA THR A 71 18.62 -5.53 -5.75
C THR A 71 18.04 -6.41 -6.86
N THR A 72 17.27 -7.45 -6.54
CA THR A 72 16.56 -8.27 -7.55
C THR A 72 15.11 -8.47 -7.14
N THR A 73 14.27 -8.86 -8.09
CA THR A 73 12.84 -9.11 -7.82
C THR A 73 12.43 -10.51 -8.24
N GLU A 74 11.38 -11.03 -7.61
CA GLU A 74 10.75 -12.31 -7.96
C GLU A 74 9.44 -12.06 -8.71
N ALA A 75 9.11 -12.95 -9.66
CA ALA A 75 7.85 -12.88 -10.38
C ALA A 75 6.66 -13.05 -9.42
N TYR A 76 5.64 -12.22 -9.64
CA TYR A 76 4.42 -12.09 -8.84
C TYR A 76 4.61 -11.82 -7.35
N LYS A 77 5.81 -11.42 -6.92
CA LYS A 77 6.02 -10.87 -5.59
C LYS A 77 5.67 -9.37 -5.60
N PRO A 78 4.84 -8.90 -4.66
CA PRO A 78 4.48 -7.50 -4.57
C PRO A 78 5.62 -6.69 -3.95
N TYR A 79 5.88 -5.52 -4.53
CA TYR A 79 6.89 -4.57 -4.05
C TYR A 79 6.31 -3.16 -3.99
N MET A 80 6.83 -2.37 -3.04
CA MET A 80 6.82 -0.93 -3.19
C MET A 80 7.87 -0.54 -4.22
N PHE A 81 7.60 0.47 -5.04
CA PHE A 81 8.45 0.86 -6.15
C PHE A 81 8.51 2.38 -6.30
N LYS A 82 9.73 2.91 -6.34
CA LYS A 82 10.04 4.31 -6.61
C LYS A 82 10.71 4.40 -7.98
N ALA A 83 9.96 4.87 -8.96
CA ALA A 83 10.41 4.88 -10.35
C ALA A 83 11.49 5.96 -10.60
N LYS A 84 12.54 5.58 -11.33
CA LYS A 84 13.61 6.49 -11.80
C LYS A 84 13.21 7.23 -13.07
N THR A 85 12.38 6.60 -13.91
CA THR A 85 11.82 7.18 -15.13
C THR A 85 10.31 6.96 -15.17
N ALA A 86 9.60 7.65 -16.06
CA ALA A 86 8.14 7.56 -16.14
C ALA A 86 7.66 6.20 -16.68
N SER A 87 8.46 5.52 -17.51
CA SER A 87 8.11 4.24 -18.14
C SER A 87 9.26 3.23 -18.04
N PRO A 88 9.64 2.82 -16.83
CA PRO A 88 10.85 2.03 -16.58
C PRO A 88 10.79 0.61 -17.16
N PHE A 89 9.61 0.16 -17.58
CA PHE A 89 9.37 -1.20 -18.08
C PHE A 89 8.89 -1.21 -19.54
N ALA A 90 9.07 -0.12 -20.28
CA ALA A 90 8.62 -0.02 -21.67
C ALA A 90 9.45 -0.86 -22.66
N SER A 91 10.66 -1.27 -22.28
CA SER A 91 11.59 -1.97 -23.19
C SER A 91 12.46 -2.98 -22.43
N LEU A 92 11.84 -4.03 -21.89
CA LEU A 92 12.55 -5.15 -21.28
C LEU A 92 12.71 -6.29 -22.29
N THR A 93 13.86 -6.96 -22.29
CA THR A 93 14.14 -8.08 -23.20
C THR A 93 14.51 -9.35 -22.45
N GLY A 94 14.33 -10.52 -23.07
CA GLY A 94 14.79 -11.79 -22.49
C GLY A 94 14.06 -12.21 -21.22
N LYS A 95 12.84 -11.71 -21.00
CA LYS A 95 12.04 -12.00 -19.82
C LYS A 95 11.35 -13.35 -19.93
N THR A 96 11.30 -14.07 -18.81
CA THR A 96 10.42 -15.22 -18.64
C THR A 96 9.18 -14.76 -17.89
N ILE A 97 8.04 -14.75 -18.59
CA ILE A 97 6.74 -14.51 -17.99
C ILE A 97 6.32 -15.79 -17.27
N VAL A 98 6.16 -15.70 -15.96
CA VAL A 98 5.76 -16.84 -15.13
C VAL A 98 4.26 -17.06 -15.30
N ALA A 99 3.87 -18.32 -15.49
CA ALA A 99 2.47 -18.70 -15.55
C ALA A 99 1.82 -18.62 -14.16
N SER A 100 0.58 -18.14 -14.11
CA SER A 100 -0.25 -18.18 -12.90
C SER A 100 -1.70 -18.47 -13.27
N SER A 101 -2.40 -19.17 -12.38
CA SER A 101 -3.82 -19.51 -12.53
C SER A 101 -4.72 -18.76 -11.53
N GLY A 102 -4.14 -17.96 -10.63
CA GLY A 102 -4.88 -17.16 -9.67
C GLY A 102 -4.96 -15.69 -10.08
N ALA A 103 -5.99 -14.99 -9.59
CA ALA A 103 -6.12 -13.54 -9.78
C ALA A 103 -5.22 -12.72 -8.83
N THR A 104 -4.70 -13.35 -7.76
CA THR A 104 -3.91 -12.70 -6.70
C THR A 104 -2.79 -13.61 -6.20
N THR A 105 -1.66 -13.04 -5.79
CA THR A 105 -0.60 -13.69 -5.00
C THR A 105 -0.50 -13.08 -3.61
N SER A 106 -0.11 -13.89 -2.62
CA SER A 106 -0.16 -13.51 -1.20
C SER A 106 1.17 -13.76 -0.49
N TYR A 107 1.70 -12.71 0.14
CA TYR A 107 2.95 -12.73 0.89
C TYR A 107 2.69 -12.29 2.34
N PRO A 108 2.42 -13.24 3.26
CA PRO A 108 2.14 -12.92 4.65
C PRO A 108 3.41 -12.47 5.39
N VAL A 109 3.29 -11.39 6.18
CA VAL A 109 4.35 -10.86 7.05
C VAL A 109 3.70 -10.43 8.36
N GLY A 110 3.93 -11.19 9.44
CA GLY A 110 3.27 -10.98 10.72
C GLY A 110 1.74 -11.07 10.61
N SER A 111 1.04 -10.04 11.08
CA SER A 111 -0.43 -9.95 11.05
C SER A 111 -1.00 -9.37 9.74
N TYR A 112 -0.15 -9.10 8.75
CA TYR A 112 -0.55 -8.55 7.47
C TYR A 112 -0.18 -9.49 6.32
N THR A 113 -0.78 -9.23 5.16
CA THR A 113 -0.43 -9.90 3.91
C THR A 113 -0.28 -8.84 2.83
N PHE A 114 0.87 -8.81 2.18
CA PHE A 114 1.06 -8.01 0.98
C PHE A 114 0.59 -8.85 -0.22
N GLN A 115 -0.42 -8.36 -0.94
CA GLN A 115 -1.07 -9.09 -2.00
C GLN A 115 -0.86 -8.39 -3.34
N GLY A 116 -0.43 -9.15 -4.35
CA GLY A 116 -0.25 -8.70 -5.72
C GLY A 116 -1.43 -9.13 -6.60
N THR A 117 -1.91 -8.24 -7.46
CA THR A 117 -2.99 -8.50 -8.43
C THR A 117 -2.43 -8.93 -9.76
N LEU A 118 -3.04 -9.93 -10.40
CA LEU A 118 -2.63 -10.46 -11.70
C LEU A 118 -3.61 -10.10 -12.82
N ALA A 119 -4.82 -9.70 -12.45
CA ALA A 119 -5.85 -9.18 -13.33
C ALA A 119 -6.51 -7.94 -12.68
N HIS A 120 -7.24 -7.16 -13.48
CA HIS A 120 -8.14 -6.17 -12.90
C HIS A 120 -9.21 -6.87 -12.06
N GLN A 121 -9.35 -6.45 -10.80
CA GLN A 121 -10.27 -7.08 -9.87
C GLN A 121 -10.85 -6.07 -8.87
N THR A 122 -12.06 -6.37 -8.41
CA THR A 122 -12.64 -5.72 -7.23
C THR A 122 -12.11 -6.42 -5.99
N VAL A 123 -11.63 -5.66 -5.02
CA VAL A 123 -11.11 -6.18 -3.75
C VAL A 123 -12.12 -5.95 -2.63
N PRO A 124 -12.20 -6.84 -1.63
CA PRO A 124 -13.12 -6.68 -0.50
C PRO A 124 -12.90 -5.35 0.25
N SER A 125 -13.90 -4.90 1.00
CA SER A 125 -13.73 -3.76 1.91
C SER A 125 -12.67 -4.06 2.96
N GLY A 126 -11.94 -3.03 3.40
CA GLY A 126 -10.99 -3.14 4.50
C GLY A 126 -9.59 -3.57 4.07
N VAL A 127 -9.28 -3.58 2.78
CA VAL A 127 -7.90 -3.64 2.28
C VAL A 127 -7.24 -2.27 2.39
N TYR A 128 -5.91 -2.22 2.44
CA TYR A 128 -5.14 -0.98 2.43
C TYR A 128 -4.52 -0.73 1.06
N GLY A 129 -4.90 0.38 0.43
CA GLY A 129 -4.31 0.88 -0.80
C GLY A 129 -3.25 1.94 -0.55
N TRP A 130 -2.24 2.02 -1.40
CA TRP A 130 -1.20 3.04 -1.29
C TRP A 130 -1.74 4.42 -1.68
N ASN A 131 -1.67 5.39 -0.76
CA ASN A 131 -1.93 6.79 -1.05
C ASN A 131 -0.60 7.53 -1.24
N SER A 132 -0.27 7.81 -2.50
CA SER A 132 0.99 8.45 -2.87
C SER A 132 1.07 9.94 -2.50
N THR A 133 -0.05 10.58 -2.15
CA THR A 133 -0.08 11.99 -1.68
C THR A 133 0.38 12.07 -0.22
N ASN A 134 -0.09 11.13 0.60
CA ASN A 134 0.24 11.11 2.03
C ASN A 134 1.45 10.23 2.36
N GLY A 135 1.87 9.37 1.42
CA GLY A 135 2.94 8.40 1.65
C GLY A 135 2.57 7.32 2.65
N GLU A 136 1.29 6.94 2.73
CA GLU A 136 0.76 5.96 3.69
C GLU A 136 -0.18 4.96 3.02
N PHE A 137 -0.38 3.81 3.67
CA PHE A 137 -1.42 2.85 3.28
C PHE A 137 -2.73 3.21 3.98
N LEU A 138 -3.78 3.47 3.20
CA LEU A 138 -5.11 3.83 3.70
C LEU A 138 -6.09 2.68 3.54
N LYS A 139 -6.83 2.40 4.62
CA LYS A 139 -7.87 1.37 4.59
C LYS A 139 -9.07 1.84 3.79
N THR A 140 -9.55 0.97 2.92
CA THR A 140 -10.76 1.16 2.13
C THR A 140 -12.00 0.98 3.01
N ASN A 141 -12.94 1.91 2.90
CA ASN A 141 -14.19 1.90 3.69
C ASN A 141 -15.39 1.38 2.89
N THR A 142 -15.19 1.04 1.61
CA THR A 142 -16.22 0.53 0.68
C THR A 142 -15.76 -0.78 0.08
N ALA A 143 -16.71 -1.63 -0.32
CA ALA A 143 -16.44 -2.96 -0.86
C ALA A 143 -16.19 -3.00 -2.38
N ASP A 144 -16.25 -1.85 -3.05
CA ASP A 144 -16.20 -1.73 -4.51
C ASP A 144 -14.92 -1.04 -5.01
N VAL A 145 -13.82 -1.17 -4.26
CA VAL A 145 -12.53 -0.63 -4.72
C VAL A 145 -11.95 -1.58 -5.76
N THR A 146 -11.63 -1.05 -6.94
CA THR A 146 -10.98 -1.82 -8.01
C THR A 146 -9.49 -1.56 -8.04
N ILE A 147 -8.71 -2.60 -8.31
CA ILE A 147 -7.26 -2.52 -8.50
C ILE A 147 -6.96 -3.19 -9.84
N ASP A 148 -6.38 -2.45 -10.80
CA ASP A 148 -5.96 -3.11 -12.05
C ASP A 148 -4.70 -3.95 -11.85
N ALA A 149 -4.51 -4.88 -12.77
CA ALA A 149 -3.43 -5.86 -12.79
C ALA A 149 -2.03 -5.29 -12.51
N PHE A 150 -1.18 -6.16 -11.95
CA PHE A 150 0.22 -5.93 -11.64
C PHE A 150 0.46 -4.80 -10.63
N ARG A 151 -0.54 -4.55 -9.78
CA ARG A 151 -0.47 -3.67 -8.59
C ARG A 151 -0.58 -4.49 -7.33
N ALA A 152 -0.30 -3.87 -6.18
CA ALA A 152 -0.42 -4.52 -4.90
C ALA A 152 -1.17 -3.70 -3.85
N TYR A 153 -1.72 -4.39 -2.86
CA TYR A 153 -2.44 -3.88 -1.71
C TYR A 153 -2.15 -4.73 -0.47
N ILE A 154 -2.50 -4.23 0.71
CA ILE A 154 -2.27 -4.94 1.96
C ILE A 154 -3.59 -5.35 2.60
N THR A 155 -3.60 -6.50 3.27
CA THR A 155 -4.73 -6.96 4.10
C THR A 155 -4.27 -7.36 5.49
N GLY A 156 -5.21 -7.49 6.42
CA GLY A 156 -4.94 -7.86 7.80
C GLY A 156 -4.88 -6.66 8.75
N GLY A 157 -4.56 -6.93 10.02
CA GLY A 157 -4.53 -5.92 11.07
C GLY A 157 -5.83 -5.15 11.34
N ALA A 158 -5.78 -4.26 12.32
CA ALA A 158 -6.91 -3.47 12.79
C ALA A 158 -6.51 -1.99 12.94
N GLY A 159 -6.36 -1.28 11.82
CA GLY A 159 -6.09 0.16 11.79
C GLY A 159 -6.81 0.84 10.63
N ALA A 160 -7.07 2.14 10.72
CA ALA A 160 -7.60 2.92 9.58
C ALA A 160 -6.51 3.33 8.59
N ARG A 161 -5.27 3.42 9.08
CA ARG A 161 -4.05 3.78 8.35
C ARG A 161 -2.90 2.92 8.86
N LEU A 162 -1.91 2.68 8.01
CA LEU A 162 -0.66 2.01 8.40
C LEU A 162 0.51 2.98 8.24
N GLU A 163 1.39 2.97 9.23
CA GLU A 163 2.67 3.66 9.14
C GLU A 163 3.61 2.84 8.27
N VAL A 164 4.49 3.51 7.53
CA VAL A 164 5.51 2.86 6.70
C VAL A 164 6.88 3.44 7.01
N SER A 165 7.90 2.59 6.98
CA SER A 165 9.29 3.05 6.90
C SER A 165 10.01 2.33 5.79
N PHE A 166 10.91 3.05 5.13
CA PHE A 166 11.84 2.54 4.14
C PHE A 166 13.25 2.66 4.70
N ASP A 167 14.11 1.70 4.39
CA ASP A 167 15.51 1.64 4.82
C ASP A 167 16.38 2.78 4.27
N ASP A 168 15.97 3.38 3.14
CA ASP A 168 16.66 4.49 2.48
C ASP A 168 16.09 5.87 2.81
N ASP A 169 14.93 5.93 3.49
CA ASP A 169 14.39 7.18 4.00
C ASP A 169 15.03 7.44 5.39
N GLU A 170 15.88 8.48 5.50
CA GLU A 170 16.25 9.02 6.81
C GLU A 170 14.96 9.29 7.60
N LEU A 171 14.79 8.58 8.72
CA LEU A 171 13.71 8.69 9.72
C LEU A 171 12.71 9.82 9.39
N THR A 172 11.68 9.53 8.59
CA THR A 172 10.61 10.52 8.37
C THR A 172 9.98 10.78 9.73
N ALA A 173 10.32 11.93 10.29
CA ALA A 173 9.89 12.37 11.59
C ALA A 173 8.38 12.17 11.75
N ILE A 174 8.00 11.66 12.92
CA ILE A 174 6.64 11.50 13.45
C ILE A 174 5.66 12.44 12.73
N GLN A 175 4.87 11.91 11.80
CA GLN A 175 3.65 12.57 11.36
C GLN A 175 2.69 12.44 12.53
N THR A 176 2.67 13.46 13.40
CA THR A 176 1.71 13.52 14.50
C THR A 176 0.33 13.38 13.87
N VAL A 177 -0.33 12.25 14.11
CA VAL A 177 -1.76 12.11 13.86
C VAL A 177 -2.40 13.23 14.64
N LYS A 178 -2.86 14.28 13.93
CA LYS A 178 -3.89 15.16 14.48
C LYS A 178 -5.09 14.26 14.69
N ALA A 179 -5.18 13.69 15.89
CA ALA A 179 -6.46 13.33 16.44
C ALA A 179 -7.27 14.62 16.34
N THR A 180 -8.29 14.61 15.48
CA THR A 180 -9.33 15.62 15.54
C THR A 180 -9.97 15.42 16.91
N GLU A 181 -9.40 16.08 17.93
CA GLU A 181 -10.05 16.22 19.21
C GLU A 181 -11.42 16.81 18.87
N ALA A 182 -12.47 16.04 19.15
CA ALA A 182 -13.80 16.58 19.18
C ALA A 182 -13.74 17.78 20.11
N VAL A 183 -13.86 18.97 19.53
CA VAL A 183 -13.87 20.22 20.28
C VAL A 183 -15.15 20.15 21.14
N GLN A 184 -15.02 19.73 22.40
CA GLN A 184 -16.02 20.02 23.40
C GLN A 184 -15.91 21.51 23.70
N ASP A 185 -16.45 22.32 22.78
CA ASP A 185 -16.17 23.75 22.66
C ASP A 185 -16.75 24.60 23.79
N ASP A 186 -17.16 23.99 24.91
CA ASP A 186 -17.81 24.73 26.00
C ASP A 186 -17.58 24.20 27.40
N VAL A 187 -16.62 23.28 27.59
CA VAL A 187 -16.25 22.83 28.95
C VAL A 187 -15.07 23.65 29.47
N MET A 188 -15.27 24.30 30.62
CA MET A 188 -14.26 25.10 31.31
C MET A 188 -13.84 24.43 32.61
N TYR A 189 -12.57 24.57 32.99
CA TYR A 189 -12.02 24.07 34.25
C TYR A 189 -11.31 25.17 35.03
N ASN A 190 -11.41 25.16 36.36
CA ASN A 190 -10.55 25.98 37.21
C ASN A 190 -9.13 25.37 37.32
N LEU A 191 -8.22 26.07 38.01
CA LEU A 191 -6.84 25.60 38.20
C LEU A 191 -6.73 24.33 39.05
N GLN A 192 -7.78 23.97 39.79
CA GLN A 192 -7.86 22.75 40.58
C GLN A 192 -8.44 21.57 39.77
N GLY A 193 -8.69 21.75 38.47
CA GLY A 193 -9.22 20.70 37.60
C GLY A 193 -10.71 20.43 37.78
N GLN A 194 -11.44 21.30 38.48
CA GLN A 194 -12.89 21.18 38.64
C GLN A 194 -13.59 21.84 37.45
N ARG A 195 -14.62 21.18 36.90
CA ARG A 195 -15.45 21.75 35.85
C ARG A 195 -16.24 22.95 36.39
N VAL A 196 -16.25 24.06 35.65
CA VAL A 196 -16.94 25.29 36.02
C VAL A 196 -17.90 25.76 34.90
N GLY A 197 -18.93 26.51 35.29
CA GLY A 197 -19.89 27.14 34.37
C GLY A 197 -19.39 28.46 33.78
N ALA A 198 -20.14 29.02 32.83
CA ALA A 198 -19.81 30.27 32.15
C ALA A 198 -19.83 31.52 33.06
N ASP A 199 -20.43 31.42 34.23
CA ASP A 199 -20.52 32.45 35.27
C ASP A 199 -19.28 32.52 36.18
N HIS A 200 -18.36 31.56 36.04
CA HIS A 200 -17.12 31.54 36.82
C HIS A 200 -16.21 32.70 36.45
N LYS A 201 -15.83 33.51 37.45
CA LYS A 201 -14.89 34.62 37.29
C LYS A 201 -13.47 34.19 37.61
N GLY A 202 -12.51 34.63 36.82
CA GLY A 202 -11.09 34.35 37.01
C GLY A 202 -10.49 33.51 35.89
N LEU A 203 -9.34 32.91 36.18
CA LEU A 203 -8.56 32.13 35.21
C LEU A 203 -9.15 30.73 35.04
N VAL A 204 -9.50 30.38 33.80
CA VAL A 204 -10.04 29.07 33.42
C VAL A 204 -9.24 28.42 32.30
N ILE A 205 -9.35 27.11 32.18
CA ILE A 205 -8.80 26.31 31.08
C ILE A 205 -9.97 25.85 30.20
N LYS A 206 -9.93 26.21 28.91
CA LYS A 206 -10.90 25.80 27.87
C LYS A 206 -10.12 25.34 26.63
N ASN A 207 -10.39 24.15 26.11
CA ASN A 207 -9.67 23.55 24.98
C ASN A 207 -8.13 23.59 25.14
N GLY A 208 -7.63 23.27 26.34
CA GLY A 208 -6.19 23.28 26.66
C GLY A 208 -5.54 24.66 26.72
N LYS A 209 -6.30 25.76 26.58
CA LYS A 209 -5.82 27.15 26.62
C LYS A 209 -6.35 27.88 27.84
N LYS A 210 -5.56 28.82 28.36
CA LYS A 210 -5.92 29.65 29.53
C LYS A 210 -6.71 30.90 29.10
N TYR A 211 -7.80 31.19 29.79
CA TYR A 211 -8.67 32.36 29.57
C TYR A 211 -8.99 33.05 30.88
N ILE A 212 -9.23 34.37 30.84
CA ILE A 212 -9.72 35.13 32.00
C ILE A 212 -11.16 35.54 31.71
N ILE A 213 -12.09 35.07 32.55
CA ILE A 213 -13.49 35.47 32.52
C ILE A 213 -13.71 36.57 33.57
N LYS A 214 -14.32 37.69 33.16
CA LYS A 214 -14.52 38.89 33.98
C LYS A 214 -15.94 38.96 34.55
#